data_AF-A0A3B3DET1-F1
#
_entry.id   AF-A0A3B3DET1-F1
#
_cell.length_a   1.000
_cell.length_b   1.000
_cell.length_c   1.000
_cell.angle_alpha   90.00
_cell.angle_beta   90.00
_cell.angle_gamma   90.00
#
_symmetry.space_group_name_H-M   'P 1'
#
loop_
_entity.id
_entity.type
_entity.pdbx_description
1 polymer ?
#
loop_
_entity_poly.entity_id
_entity_poly.type
_entity_poly.pdbx_seq_one_letter_code
_entity_poly.pdbx_strand_id
1 'polypeptide(L)'
;MFSTAILATALCAFAHLDTFTHGCQLPSEWRPLSEGCRAELAEIIVYARVLAIHREPLGIGTSSLFNSLPFGFAYGYEGAEEGLLYSAEVELLCDQAWGSMLEVPSGSRLNLTGLGYLSCQSHTVMENDSYFFFLRMDENYSILPHGVNFQDAIFPDTAENRRTFSSLFQFANCSEGGTLLHSFGPDWEVQEDSRLLCSSVQVALFEEEERSRKLQERLAVLEKRNRQLKDRVRKVKRSLRNARKAARKAEQEARELQGKLNAPFNTGAPVLKG
;
A
#
# COMPACT_ATOMS: atom_id res chain seq x y z
N MET A 1 44.18 2.92 29.36
CA MET A 1 42.95 2.14 29.61
C MET A 1 41.66 2.95 29.33
N PHE A 2 41.67 3.90 28.37
CA PHE A 2 40.54 4.79 28.10
C PHE A 2 39.75 4.48 26.81
N SER A 3 40.16 3.45 26.05
CA SER A 3 39.60 3.19 24.72
C SER A 3 38.33 2.34 24.73
N THR A 4 38.08 1.56 25.78
CA THR A 4 36.92 0.65 25.87
C THR A 4 35.65 1.35 26.34
N ALA A 5 35.77 2.39 27.18
CA ALA A 5 34.63 3.16 27.67
C ALA A 5 33.99 4.05 26.57
N ILE A 6 34.80 4.55 25.63
CA ILE A 6 34.33 5.37 24.50
C ILE A 6 33.61 4.50 23.46
N LEU A 7 34.09 3.28 23.24
CA LEU A 7 33.43 2.30 22.35
C LEU A 7 32.10 1.81 22.94
N ALA A 8 32.02 1.57 24.25
CA ALA A 8 30.79 1.16 24.91
C ALA A 8 29.72 2.27 24.92
N THR A 9 30.11 3.53 25.13
CA THR A 9 29.18 4.66 25.08
C THR A 9 28.68 4.97 23.67
N ALA A 10 29.53 4.79 22.65
CA ALA A 10 29.10 4.88 21.25
C ALA A 10 28.11 3.75 20.88
N LEU A 11 28.39 2.49 21.29
CA LEU A 11 27.49 1.36 21.04
C LEU A 11 26.14 1.49 21.78
N CYS A 12 26.11 2.04 23.00
CA CYS A 12 24.85 2.35 23.68
C CYS A 12 24.09 3.50 23.02
N ALA A 13 24.78 4.52 22.48
CA ALA A 13 24.13 5.59 21.73
C ALA A 13 23.51 5.08 20.41
N PHE A 14 24.15 4.13 19.72
CA PHE A 14 23.56 3.50 18.54
C PHE A 14 22.38 2.57 18.88
N ALA A 15 22.40 1.87 20.02
CA ALA A 15 21.25 1.07 20.47
C ALA A 15 20.04 1.93 20.90
N HIS A 16 20.27 3.16 21.36
CA HIS A 16 19.21 4.12 21.70
C HIS A 16 18.64 4.90 20.50
N LEU A 17 19.34 4.89 19.36
CA LEU A 17 18.83 5.54 18.14
C LEU A 17 17.82 4.66 17.38
N ASP A 18 17.85 3.33 17.57
CA ASP A 18 16.86 2.42 16.96
C ASP A 18 15.49 2.50 17.65
N THR A 19 15.41 2.97 18.90
CA THR A 19 14.15 3.00 19.66
C THR A 19 13.22 4.15 19.28
N PHE A 20 13.73 5.18 18.60
CA PHE A 20 12.95 6.39 18.25
C PHE A 20 12.44 6.40 16.79
N THR A 21 12.65 5.34 16.02
CA THR A 21 12.23 5.26 14.61
C THR A 21 11.36 4.05 14.29
N HIS A 22 10.61 3.51 15.26
CA HIS A 22 9.51 2.61 14.95
C HIS A 22 8.28 3.41 14.48
N GLY A 23 8.45 4.18 13.41
CA GLY A 23 7.29 4.58 12.59
C GLY A 23 6.62 3.31 12.09
N CYS A 24 5.29 3.30 12.00
CA CYS A 24 4.59 2.06 11.69
C CYS A 24 5.05 1.42 10.39
N GLN A 25 5.59 0.21 10.51
CA GLN A 25 6.07 -0.57 9.39
C GLN A 25 4.87 -1.27 8.74
N LEU A 26 4.19 -0.54 7.86
CA LEU A 26 3.13 -1.10 7.03
C LEU A 26 3.74 -2.05 5.98
N PRO A 27 2.99 -3.09 5.56
CA PRO A 27 3.41 -3.95 4.45
C PRO A 27 3.77 -3.15 3.19
N SER A 28 4.73 -3.62 2.40
CA SER A 28 5.22 -2.92 1.20
C SER A 28 4.14 -2.69 0.13
N GLU A 29 3.14 -3.56 0.15
CA GLU A 29 1.98 -3.63 -0.72
C GLU A 29 0.76 -2.88 -0.15
N TRP A 30 0.88 -2.27 1.03
CA TRP A 30 -0.21 -1.52 1.64
C TRP A 30 -0.63 -0.34 0.74
N ARG A 31 -1.95 -0.15 0.63
CA ARG A 31 -2.59 0.92 -0.13
C ARG A 31 -3.74 1.50 0.70
N PRO A 32 -3.94 2.82 0.72
CA PRO A 32 -5.10 3.41 1.38
C PRO A 32 -6.37 2.99 0.65
N LEU A 33 -7.46 2.89 1.41
CA LEU A 33 -8.79 2.57 0.91
C LEU A 33 -9.65 3.82 0.94
N SER A 34 -10.56 3.97 -0.02
CA SER A 34 -11.53 5.07 0.04
C SER A 34 -12.45 4.92 1.24
N GLU A 35 -12.99 6.03 1.72
CA GLU A 35 -13.88 6.06 2.90
C GLU A 35 -15.08 5.13 2.73
N GLY A 36 -15.70 5.12 1.55
CA GLY A 36 -16.84 4.23 1.28
C GLY A 36 -16.47 2.74 1.29
N CYS A 37 -15.27 2.42 0.83
CA CYS A 37 -14.74 1.06 0.88
C CYS A 37 -14.52 0.56 2.31
N ARG A 38 -14.00 1.46 3.15
CA ARG A 38 -13.79 1.18 4.55
C ARG A 38 -15.11 1.05 5.30
N ALA A 39 -16.10 1.83 4.91
CA ALA A 39 -17.44 1.73 5.47
C ALA A 39 -18.10 0.39 5.12
N GLU A 40 -17.95 -0.11 3.88
CA GLU A 40 -18.45 -1.43 3.48
C GLU A 40 -17.85 -2.57 4.33
N LEU A 41 -16.55 -2.47 4.65
CA LEU A 41 -15.82 -3.47 5.43
C LEU A 41 -15.96 -3.32 6.95
N ALA A 42 -16.54 -2.21 7.43
CA ALA A 42 -16.71 -1.97 8.85
C ALA A 42 -17.85 -2.83 9.42
N GLU A 43 -17.64 -3.37 10.61
CA GLU A 43 -18.63 -4.23 11.28
C GLU A 43 -19.86 -3.44 11.76
N ILE A 44 -19.62 -2.30 12.41
CA ILE A 44 -20.67 -1.45 12.99
C ILE A 44 -20.38 0.01 12.61
N ILE A 45 -21.41 0.74 12.16
CA ILE A 45 -21.31 2.18 11.87
C ILE A 45 -22.38 2.93 12.65
N VAL A 46 -21.94 3.92 13.42
CA VAL A 46 -22.83 4.79 14.22
C VAL A 46 -22.48 6.26 14.02
N TYR A 47 -23.51 7.10 14.10
CA TYR A 47 -23.36 8.56 14.17
C TYR A 47 -23.69 9.00 15.60
N ALA A 48 -22.68 9.52 16.30
CA ALA A 48 -22.77 9.78 17.73
C ALA A 48 -22.04 11.07 18.13
N ARG A 49 -22.51 11.67 19.21
CA ARG A 49 -21.90 12.84 19.86
C ARG A 49 -21.13 12.40 21.09
N VAL A 50 -19.95 12.98 21.29
CA VAL A 50 -19.13 12.71 22.48
C VAL A 50 -19.65 13.54 23.65
N LEU A 51 -20.02 12.89 24.75
CA LEU A 51 -20.50 13.56 25.96
C LEU A 51 -19.36 13.86 26.94
N ALA A 52 -18.49 12.88 27.19
CA ALA A 52 -17.42 12.99 28.17
C ALA A 52 -16.22 12.14 27.77
N ILE A 53 -15.01 12.60 28.12
CA ILE A 53 -13.77 11.87 27.90
C ILE A 53 -13.16 11.44 29.25
N HIS A 54 -12.88 10.16 29.39
CA HIS A 54 -12.30 9.54 30.58
C HIS A 54 -10.90 9.01 30.28
N ARG A 55 -9.88 9.45 31.02
CA ARG A 55 -8.52 8.89 30.87
C ARG A 55 -8.49 7.45 31.38
N GLU A 56 -7.92 6.55 30.58
CA GLU A 56 -7.76 5.16 30.99
C GLU A 56 -6.57 5.08 31.97
N PRO A 57 -6.75 4.51 33.18
CA PRO A 57 -5.68 4.48 34.17
C PRO A 57 -4.54 3.56 33.69
N LEU A 58 -3.32 4.10 33.68
CA LEU A 58 -2.09 3.34 33.45
C LEU A 58 -2.02 2.16 34.44
N GLY A 59 -2.00 0.94 33.92
CA GLY A 59 -2.01 -0.28 34.72
C GLY A 59 -0.72 -0.49 35.52
N ILE A 60 -0.62 0.13 36.70
CA ILE A 60 0.22 -0.36 37.81
C ILE A 60 -0.70 -1.09 38.78
N GLY A 61 -1.04 -2.33 38.46
CA GLY A 61 -1.89 -3.14 39.32
C GLY A 61 -2.35 -4.41 38.63
N THR A 62 -2.17 -5.52 39.33
CA THR A 62 -2.51 -6.91 38.97
C THR A 62 -4.00 -7.17 38.64
N SER A 63 -4.81 -6.11 38.52
CA SER A 63 -6.21 -6.11 38.09
C SER A 63 -6.38 -5.93 36.58
N SER A 64 -5.32 -5.49 35.87
CA SER A 64 -5.31 -5.22 34.43
C SER A 64 -4.89 -6.43 33.59
N LEU A 65 -5.17 -7.65 34.05
CA LEU A 65 -4.87 -8.89 33.31
C LEU A 65 -6.03 -9.33 32.39
N PHE A 66 -7.21 -8.70 32.49
CA PHE A 66 -8.39 -9.08 31.72
C PHE A 66 -8.71 -8.16 30.54
N ASN A 67 -8.08 -6.97 30.47
CA ASN A 67 -8.16 -6.07 29.30
C ASN A 67 -6.86 -6.03 28.49
N SER A 68 -5.87 -6.82 28.88
CA SER A 68 -4.74 -7.13 28.01
C SER A 68 -5.20 -8.19 27.02
N LEU A 69 -5.39 -7.77 25.77
CA LEU A 69 -5.44 -8.66 24.61
C LEU A 69 -4.38 -9.76 24.78
N PRO A 70 -4.70 -11.04 24.47
CA PRO A 70 -3.79 -12.14 24.71
C PRO A 70 -2.44 -11.87 24.06
N PHE A 71 -1.44 -11.70 24.92
CA PHE A 71 -0.04 -11.63 24.55
C PHE A 71 0.30 -12.95 23.84
N GLY A 72 0.52 -12.93 22.52
CA GLY A 72 1.07 -14.11 21.86
C GLY A 72 0.99 -14.23 20.34
N PHE A 73 -0.01 -13.69 19.64
CA PHE A 73 -0.12 -13.93 18.19
C PHE A 73 -0.65 -12.74 17.38
N ALA A 74 0.23 -12.25 16.49
CA ALA A 74 -0.05 -11.59 15.21
C ALA A 74 -0.85 -10.27 15.22
N TYR A 75 -0.17 -9.15 15.48
CA TYR A 75 -0.08 -7.91 14.68
C TYR A 75 0.64 -6.90 15.59
N GLY A 76 1.76 -6.32 15.13
CA GLY A 76 2.72 -5.59 15.96
C GLY A 76 2.19 -4.34 16.66
N TYR A 77 1.57 -4.52 17.83
CA TYR A 77 1.27 -3.47 18.81
C TYR A 77 2.28 -3.54 19.96
N GLU A 78 3.55 -3.27 19.67
CA GLU A 78 4.65 -3.23 20.66
C GLU A 78 5.12 -1.79 20.96
N GLY A 79 4.27 -0.80 20.71
CA GLY A 79 4.62 0.63 20.87
C GLY A 79 3.69 1.44 21.78
N ALA A 80 2.79 0.80 22.53
CA ALA A 80 1.84 1.49 23.40
C ALA A 80 2.34 1.70 24.85
N GLU A 81 3.65 1.60 25.11
CA GLU A 81 4.21 1.85 26.44
C GLU A 81 4.09 3.34 26.87
N GLU A 82 3.78 4.25 25.95
CA GLU A 82 3.64 5.69 26.22
C GLU A 82 2.37 6.33 25.59
N GLY A 83 1.40 5.51 25.17
CA GLY A 83 0.16 5.99 24.56
C GLY A 83 -0.83 6.49 25.62
N LEU A 84 -1.22 7.76 25.55
CA LEU A 84 -2.33 8.32 26.32
C LEU A 84 -3.66 7.70 25.84
N LEU A 85 -3.95 6.49 26.30
CA LEU A 85 -5.22 5.83 26.03
C LEU A 85 -6.31 6.47 26.89
N TYR A 86 -7.48 6.65 26.29
CA TYR A 86 -8.66 7.16 26.96
C TYR A 86 -9.91 6.49 26.41
N SER A 87 -10.98 6.53 27.20
CA SER A 87 -12.31 6.14 26.80
C SER A 87 -13.21 7.37 26.66
N ALA A 88 -14.25 7.26 25.85
CA ALA A 88 -15.23 8.32 25.68
C ALA A 88 -16.65 7.76 25.84
N GLU A 89 -17.48 8.49 26.58
CA GLU A 89 -18.92 8.26 26.61
C GLU A 89 -19.52 8.98 25.41
N VAL A 90 -20.20 8.24 24.53
CA VAL A 90 -20.83 8.75 23.33
C VAL A 90 -22.34 8.50 23.37
N GLU A 91 -23.11 9.42 22.85
CA GLU A 91 -24.55 9.33 22.70
C GLU A 91 -24.90 9.20 21.22
N LEU A 92 -25.64 8.16 20.85
CA LEU A 92 -26.07 7.95 19.48
C LEU A 92 -27.08 9.02 19.08
N LEU A 93 -26.82 9.70 17.96
CA LEU A 93 -27.69 10.74 17.43
C LEU A 93 -28.76 10.15 16.50
N CYS A 94 -28.43 9.07 15.79
CA CYS A 94 -29.33 8.30 14.92
C CYS A 94 -29.34 6.84 15.36
N ASP A 95 -30.36 6.09 14.91
CA ASP A 95 -30.35 4.63 15.01
C ASP A 95 -29.13 4.07 14.25
N GLN A 96 -28.62 2.92 14.70
CA GLN A 96 -27.49 2.24 14.06
C GLN A 96 -27.77 2.04 12.56
N ALA A 97 -26.87 2.55 11.72
CA ALA A 97 -27.06 2.53 10.26
C ALA A 97 -26.52 1.26 9.59
N TRP A 98 -25.58 0.56 10.24
CA TRP A 98 -24.98 -0.66 9.71
C TRP A 98 -24.45 -1.56 10.82
N GLY A 99 -24.59 -2.88 10.62
CA GLY A 99 -24.19 -3.95 11.54
C GLY A 99 -25.39 -4.55 12.27
N SER A 100 -25.44 -5.88 12.42
CA SER A 100 -26.58 -6.59 13.00
C SER A 100 -26.48 -6.83 14.52
N MET A 101 -25.40 -6.38 15.16
CA MET A 101 -25.01 -6.91 16.47
C MET A 101 -25.36 -5.99 17.66
N LEU A 102 -25.68 -4.72 17.43
CA LEU A 102 -25.98 -3.74 18.48
C LEU A 102 -27.24 -2.96 18.06
N GLU A 103 -28.42 -3.58 18.15
CA GLU A 103 -29.73 -2.90 17.92
C GLU A 103 -29.94 -1.76 18.95
N VAL A 104 -29.20 -0.66 18.77
CA VAL A 104 -29.11 0.44 19.72
C VAL A 104 -29.87 1.63 19.12
N PRO A 105 -30.97 2.05 19.74
CA PRO A 105 -31.76 3.17 19.27
C PRO A 105 -31.05 4.50 19.55
N SER A 106 -31.42 5.54 18.80
CA SER A 106 -31.05 6.93 19.07
C SER A 106 -31.27 7.34 20.53
N GLY A 107 -30.37 8.17 21.04
CA GLY A 107 -30.34 8.62 22.45
C GLY A 107 -29.71 7.62 23.43
N SER A 108 -29.31 6.43 22.96
CA SER A 108 -28.60 5.47 23.79
C SER A 108 -27.15 5.89 24.00
N ARG A 109 -26.60 5.57 25.18
CA ARG A 109 -25.23 5.92 25.55
C ARG A 109 -24.32 4.71 25.54
N LEU A 110 -23.11 4.90 25.03
CA LEU A 110 -22.11 3.86 24.87
C LEU A 110 -20.74 4.34 25.33
N ASN A 111 -19.96 3.44 25.92
CA ASN A 111 -18.56 3.69 26.23
C ASN A 111 -17.67 3.12 25.13
N LEU A 112 -16.88 3.99 24.51
CA LEU A 112 -15.83 3.62 23.56
C LEU A 112 -14.50 3.58 24.28
N THR A 113 -13.80 2.45 24.19
CA THR A 113 -12.44 2.29 24.73
C THR A 113 -11.41 2.30 23.60
N GLY A 114 -10.11 2.32 23.93
CA GLY A 114 -9.05 2.26 22.91
C GLY A 114 -8.92 3.50 22.02
N LEU A 115 -9.34 4.67 22.52
CA LEU A 115 -9.07 5.95 21.88
C LEU A 115 -7.70 6.46 22.34
N GLY A 116 -7.06 7.30 21.52
CA GLY A 116 -5.72 7.82 21.80
C GLY A 116 -4.76 7.67 20.65
N TYR A 117 -3.48 7.77 20.97
CA TYR A 117 -2.37 7.62 20.04
C TYR A 117 -1.88 6.18 20.10
N LEU A 118 -2.17 5.42 19.04
CA LEU A 118 -1.60 4.10 18.82
C LEU A 118 -0.41 4.23 17.87
N SER A 119 0.44 3.20 17.82
CA SER A 119 1.65 3.20 17.01
C SER A 119 1.41 3.60 15.54
N CYS A 120 0.27 3.20 14.95
CA CYS A 120 -0.04 3.42 13.52
C CYS A 120 -1.25 4.30 13.25
N GLN A 121 -2.06 4.56 14.26
CA GLN A 121 -3.37 5.18 14.11
C GLN A 121 -3.60 6.11 15.28
N SER A 122 -4.23 7.25 15.02
CA SER A 122 -4.64 8.18 16.06
C SER A 122 -6.16 8.30 16.05
N HIS A 123 -6.77 7.98 17.18
CA HIS A 123 -8.21 8.13 17.38
C HIS A 123 -8.41 9.27 18.37
N THR A 124 -8.55 10.47 17.84
CA THR A 124 -8.74 11.70 18.62
C THR A 124 -10.18 12.17 18.50
N VAL A 125 -10.82 12.38 19.64
CA VAL A 125 -12.18 12.94 19.70
C VAL A 125 -12.22 14.11 20.68
N MET A 126 -13.16 15.01 20.47
CA MET A 126 -13.40 16.18 21.31
C MET A 126 -14.79 16.10 21.94
N GLU A 127 -14.93 16.58 23.18
CA GLU A 127 -16.22 16.66 23.87
C GLU A 127 -17.17 17.63 23.14
N ASN A 128 -18.46 17.27 23.12
CA ASN A 128 -19.56 17.97 22.45
C ASN A 128 -19.51 18.00 20.91
N ASP A 129 -18.49 17.42 20.29
CA ASP A 129 -18.44 17.25 18.85
C ASP A 129 -19.09 15.93 18.41
N SER A 130 -19.60 15.93 17.18
CA SER A 130 -20.29 14.80 16.57
C SER A 130 -19.37 14.13 15.54
N TYR A 131 -19.38 12.80 15.51
CA TYR A 131 -18.52 12.00 14.64
C TYR A 131 -19.27 10.78 14.10
N PHE A 132 -18.81 10.29 12.95
CA PHE A 132 -19.12 8.95 12.47
C PHE A 132 -18.04 7.99 12.98
N PHE A 133 -18.47 6.93 13.64
CA PHE A 133 -17.59 5.92 14.22
C PHE A 133 -17.76 4.60 13.49
N PHE A 134 -16.63 4.02 13.07
CA PHE A 134 -16.54 2.60 12.74
C PHE A 134 -16.16 1.86 14.01
N LEU A 135 -17.00 0.92 14.41
CA LEU A 135 -16.89 0.20 15.66
C LEU A 135 -16.80 -1.29 15.40
N ARG A 136 -16.15 -1.98 16.33
CA ARG A 136 -16.18 -3.44 16.47
C ARG A 136 -16.31 -3.81 17.92
N MET A 137 -16.86 -4.98 18.17
CA MET A 137 -16.90 -5.57 19.49
C MET A 137 -15.73 -6.52 19.62
N ASP A 138 -14.96 -6.41 20.70
CA ASP A 138 -13.95 -7.40 21.02
C ASP A 138 -14.56 -8.62 21.74
N GLU A 139 -13.72 -9.62 22.02
CA GLU A 139 -14.12 -10.85 22.72
C GLU A 139 -14.66 -10.58 24.15
N ASN A 140 -14.34 -9.42 24.72
CA ASN A 140 -14.75 -8.98 26.05
C ASN A 140 -16.03 -8.14 26.02
N TYR A 141 -16.72 -8.06 24.88
CA TYR A 141 -17.89 -7.20 24.66
C TYR A 141 -17.62 -5.69 24.84
N SER A 142 -16.34 -5.30 24.80
CA SER A 142 -15.93 -3.89 24.79
C SER A 142 -15.99 -3.35 23.37
N ILE A 143 -16.41 -2.10 23.23
CA ILE A 143 -16.57 -1.47 21.92
C ILE A 143 -15.36 -0.61 21.61
N LEU A 144 -14.70 -0.96 20.51
CA LEU A 144 -13.44 -0.37 20.09
C LEU A 144 -13.58 0.24 18.69
N PRO A 145 -12.83 1.30 18.37
CA PRO A 145 -12.68 1.79 17.00
C PRO A 145 -12.22 0.67 16.05
N HIS A 146 -12.92 0.51 14.94
CA HIS A 146 -12.62 -0.46 13.88
C HIS A 146 -11.82 0.19 12.75
N GLY A 147 -10.50 0.19 12.89
CA GLY A 147 -9.57 0.69 11.90
C GLY A 147 -9.42 -0.26 10.70
N VAL A 148 -10.25 -0.10 9.67
CA VAL A 148 -10.13 -0.88 8.43
C VAL A 148 -8.83 -0.54 7.70
N ASN A 149 -8.00 -1.56 7.46
CA ASN A 149 -6.74 -1.45 6.73
C ASN A 149 -5.80 -0.37 7.29
N PHE A 150 -5.68 -0.29 8.61
CA PHE A 150 -4.80 0.67 9.31
C PHE A 150 -5.11 2.15 9.03
N GLN A 151 -6.39 2.49 8.83
CA GLN A 151 -6.84 3.86 8.57
C GLN A 151 -7.89 4.31 9.59
N ASP A 152 -8.10 5.62 9.68
CA ASP A 152 -8.87 6.29 10.74
C ASP A 152 -10.31 5.82 10.85
N ALA A 153 -10.65 5.18 11.97
CA ALA A 153 -12.00 4.69 12.26
C ALA A 153 -13.03 5.79 12.61
N ILE A 154 -12.59 7.05 12.77
CA ILE A 154 -13.40 8.14 13.29
C ILE A 154 -13.37 9.30 12.31
N PHE A 155 -14.54 9.79 11.93
CA PHE A 155 -14.68 10.87 10.97
C PHE A 155 -15.48 12.01 11.58
N PRO A 156 -14.99 13.26 11.51
CA PRO A 156 -15.73 14.41 12.00
C PRO A 156 -16.99 14.64 11.18
N ASP A 157 -17.98 15.24 11.82
CA ASP A 157 -19.22 15.63 11.19
C ASP A 157 -19.03 16.82 10.22
N THR A 158 -18.72 16.52 8.97
CA THR A 158 -18.57 17.50 7.87
C THR A 158 -19.65 17.30 6.82
N ALA A 159 -19.92 18.34 6.00
CA ALA A 159 -20.91 18.25 4.94
C ALA A 159 -20.53 17.18 3.89
N GLU A 160 -19.24 17.00 3.62
CA GLU A 160 -18.69 15.98 2.74
C GLU A 160 -18.93 14.58 3.31
N ASN A 161 -18.58 14.35 4.58
CA ASN A 161 -18.75 13.05 5.24
C ASN A 161 -20.23 12.67 5.35
N ARG A 162 -21.10 13.63 5.69
CA ARG A 162 -22.56 13.42 5.67
C ARG A 162 -23.04 12.94 4.30
N ARG A 163 -22.61 13.59 3.21
CA ARG A 163 -23.00 13.17 1.84
C ARG A 163 -22.47 11.78 1.51
N THR A 164 -21.21 11.49 1.85
CA THR A 164 -20.60 10.19 1.61
C THR A 164 -21.35 9.09 2.35
N PHE A 165 -21.56 9.22 3.66
CA PHE A 165 -22.22 8.19 4.48
C PHE A 165 -23.71 8.07 4.22
N SER A 166 -24.44 9.15 3.97
CA SER A 166 -25.85 9.08 3.52
C SER A 166 -26.01 8.44 2.16
N SER A 167 -24.98 8.52 1.32
CA SER A 167 -24.98 7.80 0.05
C SER A 167 -24.70 6.31 0.22
N LEU A 168 -24.28 5.83 1.39
CA LEU A 168 -23.86 4.45 1.62
C LEU A 168 -24.67 3.71 2.68
N PHE A 169 -25.37 4.41 3.57
CA PHE A 169 -26.14 3.81 4.64
C PHE A 169 -27.41 4.61 4.91
N GLN A 170 -28.46 3.91 5.33
CA GLN A 170 -29.69 4.52 5.78
C GLN A 170 -29.60 4.81 7.28
N PHE A 171 -29.47 6.09 7.63
CA PHE A 171 -29.61 6.53 9.02
C PHE A 171 -31.08 6.83 9.30
N ALA A 172 -31.65 6.16 10.31
CA ALA A 172 -33.03 6.37 10.74
C ALA A 172 -33.09 7.12 12.09
N ASN A 173 -34.23 7.80 12.32
CA ASN A 173 -34.58 8.37 13.63
C ASN A 173 -33.48 9.25 14.26
N CYS A 174 -32.98 10.22 13.49
CA CYS A 174 -31.93 11.14 13.94
C CYS A 174 -32.50 12.29 14.79
N SER A 175 -31.97 12.47 15.99
CA SER A 175 -32.22 13.62 16.86
C SER A 175 -31.48 14.88 16.35
N GLU A 176 -32.18 16.04 16.39
CA GLU A 176 -31.85 17.38 15.84
C GLU A 176 -30.66 17.52 14.85
N GLY A 177 -30.98 17.89 13.59
CA GLY A 177 -29.99 18.18 12.53
C GLY A 177 -29.89 17.11 11.42
N GLY A 178 -30.76 16.08 11.47
CA GLY A 178 -30.80 14.96 10.52
C GLY A 178 -31.41 15.23 9.14
N THR A 179 -31.81 16.48 8.82
CA THR A 179 -32.50 16.77 7.56
C THR A 179 -31.64 16.51 6.31
N LEU A 180 -30.31 16.58 6.43
CA LEU A 180 -29.38 16.22 5.35
C LEU A 180 -29.05 14.73 5.29
N LEU A 181 -29.12 14.02 6.43
CA LEU A 181 -28.95 12.56 6.45
C LEU A 181 -30.18 11.83 5.89
N HIS A 182 -31.33 12.50 5.90
CA HIS A 182 -32.60 12.07 5.31
C HIS A 182 -32.82 12.49 3.84
N SER A 183 -31.79 12.89 3.09
CA SER A 183 -31.97 13.22 1.67
C SER A 183 -32.08 11.96 0.83
N PHE A 184 -33.26 11.35 0.82
CA PHE A 184 -33.62 10.18 0.04
C PHE A 184 -33.43 10.42 -1.46
N GLY A 185 -32.60 9.59 -2.10
CA GLY A 185 -32.64 9.36 -3.53
C GLY A 185 -33.30 8.00 -3.80
N PRO A 186 -34.33 7.90 -4.67
CA PRO A 186 -34.96 6.62 -5.03
C PRO A 186 -34.01 5.63 -5.72
N ASP A 187 -32.78 6.03 -5.99
CA ASP A 187 -31.70 5.19 -6.53
C ASP A 187 -30.98 4.36 -5.46
N TRP A 188 -31.24 4.56 -4.16
CA TRP A 188 -30.54 3.83 -3.08
C TRP A 188 -30.75 2.30 -3.17
N GLU A 189 -31.99 1.83 -3.30
CA GLU A 189 -32.30 0.39 -3.40
C GLU A 189 -31.70 -0.26 -4.67
N VAL A 190 -31.63 0.48 -5.78
CA VAL A 190 -31.04 -0.02 -7.04
C VAL A 190 -29.51 -0.04 -6.96
N GLN A 191 -28.93 0.75 -6.07
CA GLN A 191 -27.49 0.93 -5.96
C GLN A 191 -26.86 0.03 -4.89
N GLU A 192 -27.62 -0.59 -3.98
CA GLU A 192 -27.13 -1.61 -3.02
C GLU A 192 -26.46 -2.80 -3.74
N ASP A 193 -27.11 -3.35 -4.77
CA ASP A 193 -26.61 -4.50 -5.55
C ASP A 193 -25.33 -4.17 -6.34
N SER A 194 -25.09 -2.89 -6.64
CA SER A 194 -23.90 -2.41 -7.37
C SER A 194 -22.88 -1.69 -6.49
N ARG A 195 -23.11 -1.56 -5.16
CA ARG A 195 -22.24 -0.81 -4.24
C ARG A 195 -21.27 -1.68 -3.45
N LEU A 196 -21.59 -2.94 -3.21
CA LEU A 196 -20.75 -3.90 -2.48
C LEU A 196 -19.60 -4.41 -3.37
N LEU A 197 -18.87 -3.47 -3.95
CA LEU A 197 -17.84 -3.73 -4.96
C LEU A 197 -16.44 -3.58 -4.39
N CYS A 198 -16.25 -3.21 -3.12
CA CYS A 198 -14.89 -2.99 -2.67
C CYS A 198 -14.06 -4.26 -2.61
N SER A 199 -14.65 -5.37 -2.16
CA SER A 199 -13.96 -6.67 -2.21
C SER A 199 -13.69 -7.12 -3.65
N SER A 200 -14.65 -6.98 -4.57
CA SER A 200 -14.51 -7.44 -5.96
C SER A 200 -13.61 -6.54 -6.81
N VAL A 201 -13.68 -5.22 -6.63
CA VAL A 201 -12.82 -4.24 -7.31
C VAL A 201 -11.39 -4.31 -6.79
N GLN A 202 -11.17 -4.49 -5.48
CA GLN A 202 -9.82 -4.72 -4.95
C GLN A 202 -9.20 -5.99 -5.54
N VAL A 203 -9.96 -7.10 -5.56
CA VAL A 203 -9.50 -8.35 -6.16
C VAL A 203 -9.18 -8.16 -7.64
N ALA A 204 -10.07 -7.51 -8.40
CA ALA A 204 -9.82 -7.23 -9.82
C ALA A 204 -8.60 -6.32 -10.05
N LEU A 205 -8.39 -5.32 -9.18
CA LEU A 205 -7.24 -4.43 -9.25
C LEU A 205 -5.93 -5.18 -8.95
N PHE A 206 -5.93 -6.06 -7.95
CA PHE A 206 -4.76 -6.89 -7.63
C PHE A 206 -4.43 -7.87 -8.75
N GLU A 207 -5.44 -8.46 -9.40
CA GLU A 207 -5.22 -9.30 -10.58
C GLU A 207 -4.59 -8.53 -11.74
N GLU A 208 -5.07 -7.30 -12.02
CA GLU A 208 -4.51 -6.46 -13.07
C GLU A 208 -3.09 -5.99 -12.74
N GLU A 209 -2.78 -5.69 -11.48
CA GLU A 209 -1.41 -5.36 -11.06
C GLU A 209 -0.48 -6.56 -11.21
N GLU A 210 -0.93 -7.78 -10.86
CA GLU A 210 -0.13 -8.99 -11.05
C GLU A 210 0.10 -9.30 -12.54
N ARG A 211 -0.91 -9.08 -13.39
CA ARG A 211 -0.77 -9.16 -14.86
C ARG A 211 0.22 -8.13 -15.37
N SER A 212 0.16 -6.90 -14.87
CA SER A 212 1.10 -5.82 -15.22
C SER A 212 2.54 -6.18 -14.82
N ARG A 213 2.76 -6.72 -13.62
CA ARG A 213 4.07 -7.20 -13.16
C ARG A 213 4.62 -8.31 -14.07
N LYS A 214 3.80 -9.32 -14.39
CA LYS A 214 4.17 -10.41 -15.31
C LYS A 214 4.53 -9.88 -16.70
N LEU A 215 3.80 -8.88 -17.20
CA LEU A 215 4.10 -8.23 -18.48
C LEU A 215 5.42 -7.45 -18.41
N GLN A 216 5.66 -6.72 -17.33
CA GLN A 216 6.90 -5.95 -17.13
C GLN A 216 8.14 -6.87 -17.08
N GLU A 217 8.05 -8.02 -16.41
CA GLU A 217 9.10 -9.04 -16.42
C GLU A 217 9.36 -9.59 -17.82
N ARG A 218 8.29 -9.92 -18.56
CA ARG A 218 8.39 -10.39 -19.96
C ARG A 218 9.02 -9.32 -20.86
N LEU A 219 8.64 -8.05 -20.69
CA LEU A 219 9.24 -6.93 -21.40
C LEU A 219 10.73 -6.82 -21.10
N ALA A 220 11.15 -6.90 -19.84
CA ALA A 220 12.56 -6.87 -19.47
C ALA A 220 13.37 -8.01 -20.12
N VAL A 221 12.81 -9.22 -20.18
CA VAL A 221 13.44 -10.37 -20.86
C VAL A 221 13.53 -10.14 -22.37
N LEU A 222 12.44 -9.66 -22.99
CA LEU A 222 12.42 -9.36 -24.42
C LEU A 222 13.38 -8.23 -24.78
N GLU A 223 13.47 -7.18 -23.98
CA GLU A 223 14.44 -6.11 -24.15
C GLU A 223 15.88 -6.63 -24.10
N LYS A 224 16.19 -7.50 -23.14
CA LYS A 224 17.52 -8.13 -23.03
C LYS A 224 17.84 -8.95 -24.29
N ARG A 225 16.88 -9.76 -24.78
CA ARG A 225 17.04 -10.53 -26.03
C ARG A 225 17.20 -9.62 -27.25
N ASN A 226 16.45 -8.53 -27.33
CA ASN A 226 16.54 -7.57 -28.42
C ASN A 226 17.91 -6.88 -28.44
N ARG A 227 18.44 -6.48 -27.27
CA ARG A 227 19.82 -5.96 -27.14
C ARG A 227 20.85 -6.97 -27.63
N GLN A 228 20.73 -8.25 -27.24
CA GLN A 228 21.63 -9.32 -27.72
C GLN A 228 21.55 -9.52 -29.23
N LEU A 229 20.33 -9.50 -29.81
CA LEU A 229 20.14 -9.60 -31.26
C LEU A 229 20.76 -8.41 -31.99
N LYS A 230 20.56 -7.18 -31.51
CA LYS A 230 21.20 -5.98 -32.06
C LYS A 230 22.73 -6.12 -32.09
N ASP A 231 23.33 -6.66 -31.04
CA ASP A 231 24.78 -6.87 -31.00
C ASP A 231 25.25 -7.98 -31.95
N ARG A 232 24.49 -9.07 -32.09
CA ARG A 232 24.77 -10.12 -33.09
C ARG A 232 24.69 -9.58 -34.51
N VAL A 233 23.66 -8.80 -34.82
CA VAL A 233 23.50 -8.14 -36.13
C VAL A 233 24.67 -7.19 -36.40
N ARG A 234 25.11 -6.42 -35.39
CA ARG A 234 26.30 -5.57 -35.51
C ARG A 234 27.56 -6.39 -35.81
N LYS A 235 27.76 -7.55 -35.16
CA LYS A 235 28.90 -8.45 -35.43
C LYS A 235 28.85 -9.02 -36.84
N VAL A 236 27.71 -9.54 -37.29
CA VAL A 236 27.53 -10.07 -38.65
C VAL A 236 27.73 -8.99 -39.72
N LYS A 237 27.24 -7.77 -39.48
CA LYS A 237 27.47 -6.62 -40.38
C LYS A 237 28.96 -6.30 -40.51
N ARG A 238 29.74 -6.41 -39.42
CA ARG A 238 31.20 -6.22 -39.45
C ARG A 238 31.90 -7.35 -40.20
N SER A 239 31.54 -8.62 -39.95
CA SER A 239 32.14 -9.75 -40.66
C SER A 239 31.86 -9.70 -42.16
N LEU A 240 30.63 -9.38 -42.57
CA LEU A 240 30.25 -9.23 -43.98
C LEU A 240 31.06 -8.11 -44.67
N ARG A 241 31.28 -6.99 -43.98
CA ARG A 241 32.14 -5.90 -44.51
C ARG A 241 33.58 -6.37 -44.70
N ASN A 242 34.12 -7.14 -43.77
CA ASN A 242 35.49 -7.66 -43.87
C ASN A 242 35.62 -8.70 -44.97
N ALA A 243 34.67 -9.63 -45.10
CA ALA A 243 34.62 -10.63 -46.17
C ALA A 243 34.56 -9.97 -47.55
N ARG A 244 33.72 -8.93 -47.73
CA ARG A 244 33.66 -8.15 -48.97
C ARG A 244 34.98 -7.45 -49.29
N LYS A 245 35.69 -6.94 -48.29
CA LYS A 245 37.02 -6.34 -48.50
C LYS A 245 38.07 -7.38 -48.90
N ALA A 246 38.07 -8.55 -48.27
CA ALA A 246 38.97 -9.65 -48.60
C ALA A 246 38.72 -10.19 -50.01
N ALA A 247 37.45 -10.39 -50.39
CA ALA A 247 37.07 -10.82 -51.74
C ALA A 247 37.57 -9.83 -52.81
N ARG A 248 37.43 -8.51 -52.59
CA ARG A 248 37.95 -7.49 -53.51
C ARG A 248 39.48 -7.54 -53.65
N LYS A 249 40.21 -7.79 -52.56
CA LYS A 249 41.68 -7.95 -52.62
C LYS A 249 42.08 -9.21 -53.38
N ALA A 250 41.43 -10.33 -53.10
CA ALA A 250 41.68 -11.59 -53.81
C ALA A 250 41.38 -11.46 -55.32
N GLU A 251 40.31 -10.74 -55.70
CA GLU A 251 40.02 -10.43 -57.11
C GLU A 251 41.10 -9.56 -57.76
N GLN A 252 41.66 -8.58 -57.04
CA GLN A 252 42.77 -7.76 -57.54
C GLN A 252 44.04 -8.60 -57.74
N GLU A 253 44.42 -9.40 -56.75
CA GLU A 253 45.57 -10.30 -56.82
C GLU A 253 45.42 -11.34 -57.95
N ALA A 254 44.23 -11.91 -58.11
CA ALA A 254 43.93 -12.84 -59.21
C ALA A 254 44.08 -12.17 -60.58
N ARG A 255 43.62 -10.92 -60.73
CA ARG A 255 43.80 -10.15 -61.98
C ARG A 255 45.27 -9.83 -62.26
N GLU A 256 46.05 -9.48 -61.24
CA GLU A 256 47.50 -9.26 -61.38
C GLU A 256 48.23 -10.53 -61.80
N LEU A 257 47.91 -11.67 -61.17
CA LEU A 257 48.49 -12.97 -61.53
C LEU A 257 48.10 -13.40 -62.95
N GLN A 258 46.84 -13.17 -63.34
CA GLN A 258 46.37 -13.46 -64.69
C GLN A 258 47.05 -12.54 -65.73
N GLY A 259 47.31 -11.28 -65.39
CA GLY A 259 48.11 -10.37 -66.20
C GLY A 259 49.56 -10.84 -66.38
N LYS A 260 50.18 -11.38 -65.32
CA LYS A 260 51.53 -11.96 -65.36
C LYS A 260 51.59 -13.25 -66.19
N LEU A 261 50.56 -14.10 -66.12
CA LEU A 261 50.46 -15.34 -66.91
C LEU A 261 50.22 -15.07 -68.40
N ASN A 262 49.50 -14.00 -68.73
CA ASN A 262 49.23 -13.60 -70.11
C ASN A 262 50.36 -12.72 -70.70
N ALA A 263 51.39 -12.38 -69.93
CA ALA A 263 52.57 -11.70 -70.43
C ALA A 263 53.47 -12.70 -71.19
N PRO A 264 53.87 -12.41 -72.45
CA PRO A 264 54.63 -13.35 -73.25
C PRO A 264 56.01 -13.65 -72.64
N PHE A 265 56.36 -14.93 -72.58
CA PHE A 265 57.65 -15.45 -72.10
C PHE A 265 58.78 -14.94 -73.02
N ASN A 266 59.51 -13.92 -72.59
CA ASN A 266 60.64 -13.39 -73.35
C ASN A 266 61.88 -14.25 -73.04
N THR A 267 62.04 -15.39 -73.72
CA THR A 267 63.25 -16.21 -73.64
C THR A 267 64.40 -15.52 -74.38
N GLY A 268 65.19 -14.74 -73.65
CA GLY A 268 66.46 -14.22 -74.14
C GLY A 268 67.50 -15.33 -74.27
N ALA A 269 67.63 -15.90 -75.46
CA ALA A 269 68.81 -16.65 -75.84
C ALA A 269 69.95 -15.65 -76.16
N PRO A 270 71.14 -15.74 -75.55
CA PRO A 270 72.25 -14.89 -75.93
C PRO A 270 72.84 -15.41 -77.25
N VAL A 271 72.80 -14.55 -78.27
CA VAL A 271 73.47 -14.75 -79.55
C VAL A 271 74.99 -14.70 -79.33
N LEU A 272 75.66 -15.81 -79.60
CA LEU A 272 77.12 -15.86 -79.77
C LEU A 272 77.51 -14.99 -80.98
N LYS A 273 78.42 -14.02 -80.76
CA LYS A 273 79.14 -13.32 -81.83
C LYS A 273 80.64 -13.42 -81.58
N GLY A 274 81.32 -14.03 -82.55
CA GLY A 274 82.67 -13.70 -83.05
C GLY A 274 83.82 -13.83 -82.09
#